data_AF-A0A6P3YDP4-F1
#
_entry.id   AF-A0A6P3YDP4-F1
#
_cell.length_a   1.000
_cell.length_b   1.000
_cell.length_c   1.000
_cell.angle_alpha   90.00
_cell.angle_beta   90.00
_cell.angle_gamma   90.00
#
_symmetry.space_group_name_H-M   'P 1'
#
loop_
_entity.id
_entity.type
_entity.pdbx_description
1 polymer ?
#
loop_
_entity_poly.entity_id
_entity_poly.type
_entity_poly.pdbx_seq_one_letter_code
_entity_poly.pdbx_strand_id
1 'polypeptide(L)'
;MYKSSQEPDIPAALGLLSHLDNDELKELLNNDRKFEDIMKDIKQFKDLETEKEMLMASNRSLAEFNLSKQPALEEDKQILKELSDKSGSMTADTAMDLLQAATAEIEEESETVAEKFMTGDIEVDEFLDQFLTRRKLMHLRKVKVDKLRELIRKGYSTSSTPGYPTISNFPGIAPFIPYPTGPVAMPMPLPSGLPVYRPY
;
A
#
# COMPACT_ATOMS: atom_id res chain seq x y z
N MET A 1 4.23 -22.10 -10.73
CA MET A 1 4.24 -23.13 -11.80
C MET A 1 3.57 -24.41 -11.29
N TYR A 2 2.33 -24.71 -11.72
CA TYR A 2 1.83 -26.08 -11.66
C TYR A 2 2.50 -26.85 -12.80
N LYS A 3 3.59 -27.56 -12.50
CA LYS A 3 4.02 -28.66 -13.37
C LYS A 3 3.27 -29.90 -12.89
N SER A 4 2.08 -30.14 -13.42
CA SER A 4 1.49 -31.48 -13.38
C SER A 4 1.28 -31.96 -14.80
N SER A 5 2.39 -32.33 -15.42
CA SER A 5 2.40 -33.40 -16.42
C SER A 5 3.00 -34.63 -15.75
N GLN A 6 2.55 -34.93 -14.53
CA GLN A 6 2.90 -36.19 -13.87
C GLN A 6 2.07 -37.25 -14.60
N GLU A 7 2.70 -38.01 -15.48
CA GLU A 7 2.04 -39.16 -16.10
C GLU A 7 1.54 -40.10 -14.99
N PRO A 8 0.36 -40.71 -15.15
CA PRO A 8 -0.15 -41.65 -14.16
C PRO A 8 0.84 -42.81 -13.99
N ASP A 9 1.08 -43.22 -12.75
CA ASP A 9 1.94 -44.36 -12.41
C ASP A 9 1.20 -45.67 -12.68
N ILE A 10 1.07 -45.98 -13.97
CA ILE A 10 0.41 -47.20 -14.48
C ILE A 10 1.06 -48.47 -13.90
N PRO A 11 2.40 -48.59 -13.77
CA PRO A 11 3.02 -49.75 -13.13
C PRO A 11 2.59 -49.97 -11.68
N ALA A 12 2.54 -48.91 -10.86
CA ALA A 12 2.07 -49.03 -9.48
C ALA A 12 0.59 -49.44 -9.40
N ALA A 13 -0.26 -48.89 -10.27
CA ALA A 13 -1.67 -49.26 -10.37
C ALA A 13 -1.86 -50.73 -10.77
N LEU A 14 -1.11 -51.20 -11.78
CA LEU A 14 -1.15 -52.60 -12.22
C LEU A 14 -0.61 -53.57 -11.16
N GLY A 15 0.34 -53.15 -10.34
CA GLY A 15 0.83 -53.93 -9.20
C GLY A 15 -0.29 -54.25 -8.20
N LEU A 16 -1.14 -53.28 -7.87
CA LEU A 16 -2.31 -53.47 -7.00
C LEU A 16 -3.36 -54.40 -7.63
N LEU A 17 -3.47 -54.41 -8.95
CA LEU A 17 -4.42 -55.25 -9.69
C LEU A 17 -3.91 -56.69 -9.94
N SER A 18 -2.61 -56.93 -9.79
CA SER A 18 -1.95 -58.19 -10.17
C SER A 18 -2.34 -59.40 -9.31
N HIS A 19 -2.94 -59.17 -8.14
CA HIS A 19 -3.33 -60.23 -7.20
C HIS A 19 -4.82 -60.56 -7.21
N LEU A 20 -5.62 -59.87 -8.03
CA LEU A 20 -7.07 -60.12 -8.13
C LEU A 20 -7.39 -61.18 -9.18
N ASP A 21 -8.45 -61.95 -8.92
CA ASP A 21 -8.94 -62.95 -9.85
C ASP A 21 -9.87 -62.36 -10.95
N ASN A 22 -10.31 -63.19 -11.90
CA ASN A 22 -11.10 -62.71 -13.04
C ASN A 22 -12.49 -62.20 -12.64
N ASP A 23 -13.06 -62.74 -11.56
CA ASP A 23 -14.39 -62.36 -11.09
C ASP A 23 -14.31 -61.05 -10.28
N GLU A 24 -13.26 -60.88 -9.48
CA GLU A 24 -12.93 -59.62 -8.79
C GLU A 24 -12.58 -58.49 -9.77
N LEU A 25 -11.82 -58.77 -10.83
CA LEU A 25 -11.51 -57.79 -11.88
C LEU A 25 -12.77 -57.38 -12.67
N LYS A 26 -13.69 -58.31 -12.95
CA LYS A 26 -14.99 -57.99 -13.53
C LYS A 26 -15.86 -57.18 -12.58
N GLU A 27 -15.78 -57.46 -11.28
CA GLU A 27 -16.51 -56.70 -10.29
C GLU A 27 -15.98 -55.26 -10.20
N LEU A 28 -14.65 -55.08 -10.23
CA LEU A 28 -14.01 -53.76 -10.27
C LEU A 28 -14.38 -52.98 -11.54
N LEU A 29 -14.38 -53.63 -12.70
CA LEU A 29 -14.77 -53.01 -13.97
C LEU A 29 -16.22 -52.51 -13.96
N ASN A 30 -17.10 -53.17 -13.19
CA ASN A 30 -18.51 -52.84 -13.10
C ASN A 30 -18.85 -51.99 -11.86
N ASN A 31 -17.87 -51.62 -11.04
CA ASN A 31 -18.08 -50.86 -9.81
C ASN A 31 -17.02 -49.77 -9.61
N ASP A 32 -17.32 -48.58 -10.13
CA ASP A 32 -16.44 -47.40 -10.06
C ASP A 32 -16.01 -47.04 -8.64
N ARG A 33 -16.85 -47.26 -7.63
CA ARG A 33 -16.49 -46.96 -6.23
C ARG A 33 -15.38 -47.86 -5.71
N LYS A 34 -15.45 -49.16 -6.04
CA LYS A 34 -14.40 -50.12 -5.67
C LYS A 34 -13.09 -49.78 -6.40
N PHE A 35 -13.18 -49.36 -7.65
CA PHE A 35 -12.01 -48.89 -8.41
C PHE A 35 -11.39 -47.64 -7.78
N GLU A 36 -12.20 -46.64 -7.42
CA GLU A 36 -11.75 -45.42 -6.73
C GLU A 36 -11.06 -45.74 -5.39
N ASP A 37 -11.57 -46.71 -4.64
CA ASP A 37 -10.99 -47.09 -3.35
C ASP A 37 -9.60 -47.73 -3.51
N ILE A 38 -9.39 -48.58 -4.53
CA ILE A 38 -8.05 -49.10 -4.86
C ILE A 38 -7.13 -47.97 -5.36
N MET A 39 -7.68 -47.02 -6.12
CA MET A 39 -6.91 -45.90 -6.66
C MET A 39 -6.38 -44.99 -5.55
N LYS A 40 -7.13 -44.80 -4.46
CA LYS A 40 -6.68 -44.06 -3.27
C LYS A 40 -5.45 -44.67 -2.61
N ASP A 41 -5.18 -45.95 -2.84
CA ASP A 41 -4.03 -46.63 -2.26
C ASP A 41 -2.72 -46.45 -3.04
N ILE A 42 -2.79 -45.97 -4.28
CA ILE A 42 -1.63 -45.66 -5.11
C ILE A 42 -0.83 -44.53 -4.46
N LYS A 43 0.49 -44.74 -4.33
CA LYS A 43 1.41 -43.76 -3.72
C LYS A 43 1.30 -42.36 -4.36
N GLN A 44 1.22 -42.29 -5.69
CA GLN A 44 1.03 -41.03 -6.42
C GLN A 44 -0.24 -40.28 -5.98
N PHE A 45 -1.35 -40.99 -5.73
CA PHE A 45 -2.60 -40.37 -5.27
C PHE A 45 -2.49 -39.87 -3.83
N LYS A 46 -1.87 -40.64 -2.95
CA LYS A 46 -1.59 -40.23 -1.56
C LYS A 46 -0.69 -38.99 -1.50
N ASP A 47 0.39 -38.98 -2.28
CA ASP A 47 1.31 -37.84 -2.35
C ASP A 47 0.56 -36.57 -2.85
N LEU A 48 -0.28 -36.69 -3.89
CA LEU A 48 -1.10 -35.58 -4.39
C LEU A 48 -2.13 -35.07 -3.37
N GLU A 49 -2.79 -35.97 -2.63
CA GLU A 49 -3.74 -35.57 -1.58
C GLU A 49 -3.02 -34.81 -0.46
N THR A 50 -1.82 -35.26 -0.05
CA THR A 50 -1.02 -34.52 0.95
C THR A 50 -0.54 -33.16 0.45
N GLU A 51 -0.15 -33.04 -0.82
CA GLU A 51 0.23 -31.76 -1.43
C GLU A 51 -0.96 -30.81 -1.47
N LYS A 52 -2.15 -31.31 -1.87
CA LYS A 52 -3.39 -30.55 -1.85
C LYS A 52 -3.74 -30.08 -0.44
N GLU A 53 -3.66 -30.94 0.58
CA GLU A 53 -3.89 -30.55 1.97
C GLU A 53 -2.91 -29.47 2.43
N MET A 54 -1.63 -29.62 2.09
CA MET A 54 -0.60 -28.63 2.42
C MET A 54 -0.87 -27.27 1.76
N LEU A 55 -1.24 -27.26 0.47
CA LEU A 55 -1.59 -26.04 -0.26
C LEU A 55 -2.86 -25.39 0.30
N MET A 56 -3.89 -26.17 0.64
CA MET A 56 -5.10 -25.66 1.27
C MET A 56 -4.80 -25.03 2.64
N ALA A 57 -3.99 -25.68 3.46
CA ALA A 57 -3.56 -25.15 4.75
C ALA A 57 -2.75 -23.86 4.60
N SER A 58 -1.84 -23.81 3.63
CA SER A 58 -1.06 -22.60 3.31
C SER A 58 -1.94 -21.46 2.81
N ASN A 59 -2.87 -21.74 1.89
CA ASN A 59 -3.78 -20.73 1.35
C ASN A 59 -4.71 -20.18 2.44
N ARG A 60 -5.24 -21.07 3.29
CA ARG A 60 -6.05 -20.71 4.45
C ARG A 60 -5.28 -19.80 5.40
N SER A 61 -4.06 -20.16 5.76
CA SER A 61 -3.21 -19.35 6.63
C SER A 61 -2.91 -17.97 6.03
N LEU A 62 -2.65 -17.90 4.72
CA LEU A 62 -2.44 -16.63 4.01
C LEU A 62 -3.70 -15.76 4.01
N ALA A 63 -4.87 -16.37 3.78
CA ALA A 63 -6.15 -15.67 3.83
C ALA A 63 -6.42 -15.12 5.24
N GLU A 64 -6.21 -15.94 6.28
CA GLU A 64 -6.36 -15.53 7.69
C GLU A 64 -5.39 -14.39 8.04
N PHE A 65 -4.13 -14.45 7.61
CA PHE A 65 -3.18 -13.35 7.79
C PHE A 65 -3.61 -12.08 7.05
N ASN A 66 -4.05 -12.17 5.79
CA ASN A 66 -4.53 -11.02 5.04
C ASN A 66 -5.76 -10.37 5.70
N LEU A 67 -6.72 -11.19 6.18
CA LEU A 67 -7.87 -10.72 6.96
C LEU A 67 -7.42 -10.03 8.25
N SER A 68 -6.39 -10.54 8.93
CA SER A 68 -5.85 -9.90 10.14
C SER A 68 -5.22 -8.52 9.87
N LYS A 69 -4.79 -8.24 8.63
CA LYS A 69 -4.23 -6.95 8.22
C LYS A 69 -5.27 -5.94 7.75
N GLN A 70 -6.44 -6.41 7.32
CA GLN A 70 -7.54 -5.56 6.89
C GLN A 70 -7.94 -4.47 7.91
N PRO A 71 -8.09 -4.74 9.23
CA PRO A 71 -8.49 -3.70 10.17
C PRO A 71 -7.47 -2.56 10.28
N ALA A 72 -6.17 -2.87 10.35
CA ALA A 72 -5.11 -1.87 10.40
C ALA A 72 -5.06 -1.03 9.12
N LEU A 73 -5.22 -1.66 7.95
CA LEU A 73 -5.27 -0.94 6.68
C LEU A 73 -6.49 -0.01 6.57
N GLU A 74 -7.63 -0.42 7.13
CA GLU A 74 -8.83 0.41 7.15
C GLU A 74 -8.68 1.60 8.10
N GLU A 75 -8.08 1.37 9.28
CA GLU A 75 -7.71 2.43 10.22
C GLU A 75 -6.76 3.45 9.56
N ASP A 76 -5.67 2.99 8.94
CA ASP A 76 -4.71 3.86 8.23
C ASP A 76 -5.38 4.66 7.11
N LYS A 77 -6.26 4.03 6.32
CA LYS A 77 -7.04 4.72 5.28
C LYS A 77 -7.95 5.80 5.88
N GLN A 78 -8.59 5.52 7.00
CA GLN A 78 -9.47 6.46 7.66
C GLN A 78 -8.70 7.65 8.23
N ILE A 79 -7.54 7.41 8.83
CA ILE A 79 -6.61 8.46 9.28
C ILE A 79 -6.14 9.31 8.09
N LEU A 80 -5.75 8.68 6.98
CA LEU A 80 -5.32 9.40 5.78
C LEU A 80 -6.43 10.27 5.21
N LYS A 81 -7.66 9.76 5.18
CA LYS A 81 -8.83 10.53 4.74
C LYS A 81 -9.09 11.71 5.67
N GLU A 82 -9.05 11.50 6.99
CA GLU A 82 -9.23 12.58 7.97
C GLU A 82 -8.13 13.66 7.84
N LEU A 83 -6.88 13.25 7.64
CA LEU A 83 -5.77 14.17 7.37
C LEU A 83 -5.96 14.92 6.05
N SER A 84 -6.41 14.23 5.00
CA SER A 84 -6.73 14.85 3.70
C SER A 84 -7.87 15.86 3.83
N ASP A 85 -8.93 15.53 4.56
CA ASP A 85 -10.07 16.42 4.77
C ASP A 85 -9.67 17.63 5.63
N LYS A 86 -8.85 17.43 6.67
CA LYS A 86 -8.28 18.51 7.49
C LYS A 86 -7.31 19.39 6.71
N SER A 87 -6.48 18.80 5.84
CA SER A 87 -5.57 19.52 4.95
C SER A 87 -6.30 20.16 3.75
N GLY A 88 -7.50 19.67 3.41
CA GLY A 88 -8.27 20.05 2.24
C GLY A 88 -8.96 21.42 2.34
N SER A 89 -8.95 22.06 3.52
CA SER A 89 -9.59 23.37 3.68
C SER A 89 -8.82 24.51 3.01
N MET A 90 -7.50 24.41 2.85
CA MET A 90 -6.68 25.41 2.15
C MET A 90 -5.39 24.75 1.64
N THR A 91 -5.20 24.70 0.32
CA THR A 91 -3.90 24.34 -0.25
C THR A 91 -2.91 25.46 0.01
N ALA A 92 -1.62 25.15 0.04
CA ALA A 92 -0.58 26.18 0.20
C ALA A 92 -0.68 27.24 -0.92
N ASP A 93 -1.08 26.82 -2.13
CA ASP A 93 -1.34 27.70 -3.26
C ASP A 93 -2.54 28.62 -3.02
N THR A 94 -3.70 28.12 -2.53
CA THR A 94 -4.84 28.99 -2.24
C THR A 94 -4.54 29.96 -1.09
N ALA A 95 -3.77 29.54 -0.08
CA ALA A 95 -3.32 30.44 0.99
C ALA A 95 -2.39 31.55 0.47
N MET A 96 -1.53 31.24 -0.50
CA MET A 96 -0.67 32.23 -1.17
C MET A 96 -1.49 33.22 -1.98
N ASP A 97 -2.46 32.74 -2.76
CA ASP A 97 -3.33 33.59 -3.58
C ASP A 97 -4.16 34.55 -2.72
N LEU A 98 -4.75 34.07 -1.61
CA LEU A 98 -5.46 34.93 -0.66
C LEU A 98 -4.54 35.98 -0.03
N LEU A 99 -3.31 35.61 0.33
CA LEU A 99 -2.36 36.55 0.91
C LEU A 99 -1.92 37.62 -0.12
N GLN A 100 -1.78 37.23 -1.38
CA GLN A 100 -1.47 38.15 -2.47
C GLN A 100 -2.63 39.13 -2.72
N ALA A 101 -3.88 38.64 -2.73
CA ALA A 101 -5.06 39.49 -2.82
C ALA A 101 -5.13 40.50 -1.65
N ALA A 102 -4.95 40.03 -0.41
CA ALA A 102 -4.89 40.90 0.77
C ALA A 102 -3.69 41.86 0.77
N THR A 103 -2.63 41.58 0.00
CA THR A 103 -1.50 42.49 -0.20
C THR A 103 -1.86 43.60 -1.19
N ALA A 104 -2.57 43.27 -2.27
CA ALA A 104 -3.07 44.24 -3.24
C ALA A 104 -4.12 45.17 -2.62
N GLU A 105 -5.04 44.63 -1.82
CA GLU A 105 -6.06 45.42 -1.11
C GLU A 105 -5.45 46.48 -0.18
N ILE A 106 -4.47 46.09 0.65
CA ILE A 106 -3.80 47.06 1.55
C ILE A 106 -2.89 48.05 0.79
N GLU A 107 -2.41 47.67 -0.40
CA GLU A 107 -1.69 48.57 -1.30
C GLU A 107 -2.63 49.66 -1.83
N GLU A 108 -3.81 49.28 -2.33
CA GLU A 108 -4.86 50.21 -2.78
C GLU A 108 -5.36 51.12 -1.65
N GLU A 109 -5.56 50.58 -0.44
CA GLU A 109 -5.88 51.41 0.74
C GLU A 109 -4.77 52.44 1.04
N SER A 110 -3.50 52.07 0.86
CA SER A 110 -2.39 52.99 1.07
C SER A 110 -2.34 54.09 0.02
N GLU A 111 -2.71 53.79 -1.22
CA GLU A 111 -2.85 54.78 -2.30
C GLU A 111 -4.02 55.74 -2.02
N THR A 112 -5.17 55.22 -1.57
CA THR A 112 -6.32 56.04 -1.19
C THR A 112 -5.97 57.05 -0.08
N VAL A 113 -5.17 56.64 0.90
CA VAL A 113 -4.69 57.54 1.97
C VAL A 113 -3.73 58.60 1.42
N ALA A 114 -2.87 58.24 0.47
CA ALA A 114 -1.97 59.19 -0.19
C ALA A 114 -2.75 60.21 -1.02
N GLU A 115 -3.79 59.79 -1.75
CA GLU A 115 -4.64 60.70 -2.52
C GLU A 115 -5.35 61.72 -1.62
N LYS A 116 -5.94 61.26 -0.51
CA LYS A 116 -6.59 62.16 0.49
C LYS A 116 -5.64 63.20 1.07
N PHE A 117 -4.37 62.82 1.25
CA PHE A 117 -3.36 63.77 1.71
C PHE A 117 -3.03 64.81 0.62
N MET A 118 -2.94 64.38 -0.64
CA MET A 118 -2.67 65.28 -1.77
C MET A 118 -3.81 66.26 -2.06
N THR A 119 -5.06 65.87 -1.80
CA THR A 119 -6.23 66.74 -1.91
C THR A 119 -6.39 67.68 -0.71
N GLY A 120 -5.67 67.43 0.39
CA GLY A 120 -5.77 68.20 1.64
C GLY A 120 -6.93 67.78 2.53
N ASP A 121 -7.52 66.60 2.31
CA ASP A 121 -8.63 66.08 3.13
C ASP A 121 -8.16 65.59 4.51
N ILE A 122 -6.87 65.27 4.65
CA ILE A 122 -6.24 64.83 5.92
C ILE A 122 -4.95 65.61 6.20
N GLU A 123 -4.64 65.79 7.49
CA GLU A 123 -3.43 66.47 7.94
C GLU A 123 -2.20 65.54 7.92
N VAL A 124 -1.00 66.13 8.01
CA VAL A 124 0.28 65.40 7.91
C VAL A 124 0.40 64.32 8.97
N ASP A 125 0.05 64.60 10.22
CA ASP A 125 0.20 63.65 11.32
C ASP A 125 -0.72 62.43 11.15
N GLU A 126 -1.96 62.65 10.70
CA GLU A 126 -2.91 61.58 10.37
C GLU A 126 -2.43 60.75 9.17
N PHE A 127 -1.92 61.42 8.13
CA PHE A 127 -1.35 60.74 6.96
C PHE A 127 -0.19 59.83 7.36
N LEU A 128 0.77 60.32 8.16
CA LEU A 128 1.94 59.55 8.55
C LEU A 128 1.55 58.29 9.35
N ASP A 129 0.64 58.40 10.31
CA ASP A 129 0.20 57.25 11.10
C ASP A 129 -0.48 56.17 10.23
N GLN A 130 -1.42 56.61 9.39
CA GLN A 130 -2.21 55.72 8.54
C GLN A 130 -1.40 55.11 7.40
N PHE A 131 -0.62 55.92 6.68
CA PHE A 131 0.14 55.50 5.51
C PHE A 131 1.29 54.57 5.91
N LEU A 132 2.07 54.92 6.93
CA LEU A 132 3.22 54.11 7.35
C LEU A 132 2.76 52.75 7.89
N THR A 133 1.65 52.71 8.63
CA THR A 133 1.07 51.45 9.13
C THR A 133 0.67 50.53 7.98
N ARG A 134 -0.06 51.05 6.99
CA ARG A 134 -0.47 50.28 5.81
C ARG A 134 0.72 49.85 4.94
N ARG A 135 1.65 50.74 4.66
CA ARG A 135 2.84 50.43 3.82
C ARG A 135 3.76 49.41 4.50
N LYS A 136 3.95 49.51 5.82
CA LYS A 136 4.68 48.51 6.61
C LYS A 136 4.00 47.14 6.53
N LEU A 137 2.68 47.09 6.70
CA LEU A 137 1.92 45.84 6.60
C LEU A 137 1.98 45.24 5.19
N MET A 138 1.81 46.05 4.16
CA MET A 138 1.93 45.64 2.75
C MET A 138 3.28 44.98 2.48
N HIS A 139 4.39 45.64 2.82
CA HIS A 139 5.72 45.09 2.60
C HIS A 139 5.96 43.79 3.36
N LEU A 140 5.46 43.70 4.59
CA LEU A 140 5.55 42.48 5.39
C LEU A 140 4.77 41.32 4.74
N ARG A 141 3.56 41.58 4.22
CA ARG A 141 2.79 40.57 3.48
C ARG A 141 3.48 40.17 2.16
N LYS A 142 4.05 41.12 1.42
CA LYS A 142 4.82 40.85 0.19
C LYS A 142 5.99 39.91 0.45
N VAL A 143 6.78 40.15 1.50
CA VAL A 143 7.88 39.26 1.91
C VAL A 143 7.36 37.88 2.30
N LYS A 144 6.20 37.80 2.98
CA LYS A 144 5.57 36.52 3.32
C LYS A 144 5.11 35.74 2.07
N VAL A 145 4.54 36.41 1.07
CA VAL A 145 4.18 35.80 -0.23
C VAL A 145 5.42 35.26 -0.92
N ASP A 146 6.49 36.05 -1.02
CA ASP A 146 7.74 35.62 -1.64
C ASP A 146 8.34 34.41 -0.92
N LYS A 147 8.29 34.40 0.42
CA LYS A 147 8.79 33.28 1.21
C LYS A 147 7.94 32.03 1.05
N LEU A 148 6.61 32.17 1.05
CA LEU A 148 5.68 31.06 0.84
C LEU A 148 5.87 30.45 -0.55
N ARG A 149 6.03 31.29 -1.58
CA ARG A 149 6.34 30.86 -2.95
C ARG A 149 7.65 30.07 -3.04
N GLU A 150 8.68 30.49 -2.31
CA GLU A 150 9.94 29.76 -2.21
C GLU A 150 9.77 28.39 -1.54
N LEU A 151 9.03 28.33 -0.43
CA LEU A 151 8.77 27.09 0.32
C LEU A 151 7.96 26.09 -0.50
N ILE A 152 6.92 26.55 -1.20
CA ILE A 152 6.11 25.73 -2.11
C ILE A 152 7.01 25.11 -3.21
N ARG A 153 7.81 25.94 -3.89
CA ARG A 153 8.76 25.47 -4.91
C ARG A 153 9.79 24.46 -4.37
N LYS A 154 10.29 24.68 -3.15
CA LYS A 154 11.23 23.76 -2.48
C LYS A 154 10.57 22.45 -2.07
N GLY A 155 9.32 22.48 -1.60
CA GLY A 155 8.54 21.29 -1.25
C GLY A 155 8.26 20.39 -2.46
N TYR A 156 7.98 20.98 -3.63
CA TYR A 156 7.84 20.22 -4.88
C TYR A 156 9.17 19.63 -5.40
N SER A 157 10.32 20.12 -4.93
CA SER A 157 11.64 19.58 -5.30
C SER A 157 12.02 18.32 -4.51
N THR A 158 11.34 18.04 -3.38
CA THR A 158 11.59 16.85 -2.54
C THR A 158 10.72 15.65 -2.89
N SER A 159 9.74 15.78 -3.78
CA SER A 159 8.99 14.66 -4.32
C SER A 159 9.69 14.12 -5.58
N SER A 160 10.88 13.54 -5.39
CA SER A 160 11.40 12.55 -6.32
C SER A 160 10.45 11.36 -6.32
N THR A 161 9.65 11.26 -7.38
CA THR A 161 9.09 10.03 -7.98
C THR A 161 8.47 9.02 -7.00
N PRO A 162 7.16 8.71 -7.10
CA PRO A 162 6.59 7.49 -6.51
C PRO A 162 7.19 6.25 -7.20
N GLY A 163 8.44 5.95 -6.87
CA GLY A 163 9.12 4.73 -7.25
C GLY A 163 8.56 3.62 -6.39
N TYR A 164 7.93 2.64 -7.05
CA TYR A 164 7.84 1.30 -6.48
C TYR A 164 9.22 0.92 -5.91
N PRO A 165 9.32 0.28 -4.74
CA PRO A 165 10.60 -0.16 -4.20
C PRO A 165 11.26 -1.08 -5.24
N THR A 166 12.30 -0.57 -5.89
CA THR A 166 13.11 -1.36 -6.82
C THR A 166 14.01 -2.23 -5.96
N ILE A 167 13.84 -3.55 -6.10
CA ILE A 167 14.65 -4.58 -5.46
C ILE A 167 16.04 -4.51 -6.11
N SER A 168 16.86 -3.56 -5.69
CA SER A 168 18.17 -3.27 -6.29
C SER A 168 19.34 -3.85 -5.51
N ASN A 169 19.08 -4.66 -4.47
CA ASN A 169 20.11 -5.25 -3.61
C ASN A 169 20.28 -6.76 -3.75
N PHE A 170 19.67 -7.41 -4.75
CA PHE A 170 19.92 -8.82 -5.08
C PHE A 170 20.61 -8.93 -6.45
N PRO A 171 21.82 -9.50 -6.55
CA PRO A 171 22.48 -9.69 -7.83
C PRO A 171 21.77 -10.81 -8.60
N GLY A 172 21.21 -10.49 -9.78
CA GLY A 172 20.93 -11.48 -10.83
C GLY A 172 19.53 -11.56 -11.44
N ILE A 173 18.58 -10.64 -11.20
CA ILE A 173 17.21 -10.78 -11.75
C ILE A 173 16.72 -9.51 -12.46
N ALA A 174 16.45 -9.63 -13.76
CA ALA A 174 15.79 -8.64 -14.62
C ALA A 174 14.25 -8.64 -14.41
N PRO A 175 13.52 -7.58 -14.80
CA PRO A 175 12.20 -7.28 -14.22
C PRO A 175 11.03 -7.79 -15.10
N PHE A 176 9.96 -8.33 -14.48
CA PHE A 176 8.53 -7.93 -14.66
C PHE A 176 7.50 -8.94 -14.06
N ILE A 177 6.66 -8.43 -13.12
CA ILE A 177 5.24 -8.71 -12.74
C ILE A 177 4.75 -10.16 -12.38
N PRO A 178 3.48 -10.34 -11.92
CA PRO A 178 3.01 -10.37 -10.52
C PRO A 178 2.64 -11.78 -10.01
N TYR A 179 2.55 -11.86 -8.68
CA TYR A 179 2.11 -12.99 -7.84
C TYR A 179 3.15 -14.10 -7.61
N PRO A 180 3.52 -14.39 -6.35
CA PRO A 180 4.51 -15.42 -6.06
C PRO A 180 3.85 -16.79 -6.20
N THR A 181 4.26 -17.55 -7.22
CA THR A 181 4.05 -19.00 -7.29
C THR A 181 5.38 -19.71 -7.06
N GLY A 182 5.81 -19.78 -5.79
CA GLY A 182 7.00 -20.51 -5.37
C GLY A 182 6.90 -20.95 -3.91
N PRO A 183 7.55 -22.06 -3.51
CA PRO A 183 7.41 -22.61 -2.16
C PRO A 183 7.95 -21.59 -1.16
N VAL A 184 7.07 -21.14 -0.27
CA VAL A 184 7.39 -20.19 0.78
C VAL A 184 8.26 -20.91 1.80
N ALA A 185 9.58 -20.85 1.63
CA ALA A 185 10.53 -21.18 2.68
C ALA A 185 10.49 -20.05 3.72
N MET A 186 9.48 -20.08 4.58
CA MET A 186 9.40 -19.22 5.77
C MET A 186 9.33 -20.10 7.02
N PRO A 187 10.00 -19.68 8.10
CA PRO A 187 10.15 -20.52 9.29
C PRO A 187 8.79 -20.76 9.93
N MET A 188 8.49 -22.03 10.20
CA MET A 188 7.31 -22.42 11.00
C MET A 188 7.34 -21.69 12.36
N PRO A 189 6.21 -21.13 12.83
CA PRO A 189 6.12 -20.68 14.21
C PRO A 189 6.21 -21.92 15.13
N LEU A 190 7.16 -21.92 16.08
CA LEU A 190 7.25 -22.98 17.07
C LEU A 190 5.97 -23.03 17.93
N PRO A 191 5.47 -24.23 18.27
CA PRO A 191 4.34 -24.38 19.18
C PRO A 191 4.71 -23.87 20.58
N SER A 192 3.86 -22.99 21.10
CA SER A 192 3.95 -22.39 22.42
C SER A 192 3.76 -23.46 23.51
N GLY A 193 4.86 -23.91 24.13
CA GLY A 193 4.75 -24.88 25.22
C GLY A 193 6.00 -25.33 25.98
N LEU A 194 7.21 -24.83 25.69
CA LEU A 194 8.40 -25.26 26.43
C LEU A 194 9.13 -24.09 27.10
N PRO A 195 9.51 -24.20 28.39
CA PRO A 195 10.18 -23.14 29.12
C PRO A 195 11.62 -22.99 28.61
N VAL A 196 11.93 -21.81 28.09
CA VAL A 196 13.28 -21.44 27.64
C VAL A 196 14.15 -21.18 28.86
N TYR A 197 15.09 -22.08 29.16
CA TYR A 197 16.14 -21.84 30.15
C TYR A 197 17.21 -20.94 29.51
N ARG A 198 17.37 -19.70 30.00
CA ARG A 198 18.52 -18.84 29.68
C ARG A 198 19.56 -18.96 30.79
N PRO A 199 20.82 -19.33 30.51
CA PRO A 199 21.91 -19.07 31.45
C PRO A 199 22.32 -17.59 31.35
N TYR A 200 22.69 -17.02 32.51
CA TYR A 200 23.25 -15.68 32.66
C TYR A 200 24.63 -15.57 32.00
#